data_AF-A0A1F8UIQ0-F1
#
_entry.id   AF-A0A1F8UIQ0-F1
#
_cell.length_a   1.000
_cell.length_b   1.000
_cell.length_c   1.000
_cell.angle_alpha   90.00
_cell.angle_beta   90.00
_cell.angle_gamma   90.00
#
_symmetry.space_group_name_H-M   'P 1'
#
loop_
_entity.id
_entity.type
_entity.pdbx_description
1 polymer ?
#
loop_
_entity_poly.entity_id
_entity_poly.type
_entity_poly.pdbx_seq_one_letter_code
_entity_poly.pdbx_strand_id
1 'polypeptide(L)' 'MIALTILLIIISIFEIKNMLENNQKKEIVIFVCITIIIWIIGRVYISDPFRPSIVNMIMSAFGIQF' A
#
# COMPACT_ATOMS: atom_id res chain seq x y z
N MET A 1 11.61 6.33 1.65
CA MET A 1 11.25 4.93 1.30
C MET A 1 11.64 3.92 2.36
N ILE A 2 12.92 3.79 2.72
CA ILE A 2 13.40 2.77 3.69
C ILE A 2 12.68 2.90 5.06
N ALA A 3 12.55 4.12 5.61
CA ALA A 3 11.85 4.33 6.88
C ALA A 3 10.37 3.92 6.84
N LEU A 4 9.65 4.25 5.75
CA LEU A 4 8.24 3.89 5.57
C LEU A 4 8.06 2.37 5.41
N THR A 5 8.98 1.71 4.70
CA THR A 5 9.01 0.24 4.59
C THR A 5 9.23 -0.41 5.95
N ILE A 6 10.18 0.09 6.76
CA ILE A 6 10.46 -0.43 8.10
C ILE A 6 9.23 -0.27 9.00
N LEU A 7 8.60 0.91 8.98
CA LEU A 7 7.40 1.18 9.75
C LEU A 7 6.26 0.22 9.38
N LEU A 8 5.99 0.04 8.08
CA LEU A 8 4.97 -0.89 7.58
C LEU A 8 5.25 -2.33 8.01
N ILE A 9 6.50 -2.78 7.97
CA ILE A 9 6.88 -4.14 8.40
C ILE A 9 6.60 -4.34 9.89
N ILE A 10 6.98 -3.38 10.74
CA ILE A 10 6.77 -3.48 12.20
C ILE A 10 5.28 -3.56 12.52
N ILE A 11 4.47 -2.68 11.93
CA ILE A 11 3.01 -2.66 12.11
C ILE A 11 2.40 -3.97 11.61
N SER A 12 2.81 -4.43 10.43
CA SER A 12 2.30 -5.66 9.84
C SER A 12 2.59 -6.89 10.71
N ILE A 13 3.78 -6.98 11.30
CA ILE A 13 4.12 -8.09 12.22
C ILE A 13 3.20 -8.07 13.44
N PHE A 14 2.96 -6.90 14.02
CA PHE A 14 2.11 -6.75 15.19
C PHE A 14 0.65 -7.13 14.87
N GLU A 15 0.10 -6.62 13.77
CA GLU A 15 -1.27 -6.93 13.34
C GLU A 15 -1.45 -8.40 12.97
N ILE A 16 -0.52 -8.99 12.21
CA ILE A 16 -0.58 -10.41 11.84
C ILE A 16 -0.53 -11.28 13.10
N LYS A 17 0.33 -10.95 14.07
CA LYS A 17 0.39 -11.68 15.35
C LYS A 17 -0.95 -11.62 16.09
N ASN A 18 -1.54 -10.42 16.20
CA ASN A 18 -2.84 -10.23 16.84
C ASN A 18 -3.96 -10.99 16.11
N MET A 19 -3.99 -10.98 14.78
CA MET A 19 -4.97 -11.73 13.99
C MET A 19 -4.79 -13.25 14.13
N LEU A 20 -3.55 -13.72 14.25
CA LEU A 20 -3.24 -15.14 14.46
C LEU A 20 -3.74 -15.61 15.84
N GLU A 21 -3.52 -14.82 16.89
CA GLU A 21 -4.03 -15.08 18.24
C GLU A 21 -5.56 -15.15 18.28
N ASN A 22 -6.24 -14.39 17.42
CA ASN A 22 -7.70 -14.37 17.29
C ASN A 22 -8.26 -15.37 16.26
N ASN A 23 -7.45 -16.28 15.71
CA ASN A 23 -7.84 -17.25 14.65
C ASN A 23 -8.40 -16.62 13.36
N GLN A 24 -8.08 -15.36 13.07
CA GLN A 24 -8.54 -14.59 11.90
C GLN A 24 -7.66 -14.84 10.66
N LYS A 25 -7.54 -16.10 10.25
CA LYS A 25 -6.60 -16.51 9.17
C LYS A 25 -6.99 -15.98 7.79
N LYS A 26 -8.28 -15.75 7.54
CA LYS A 26 -8.76 -15.22 6.25
C LYS A 26 -8.44 -13.73 6.12
N GLU A 27 -8.59 -13.01 7.21
CA GLU A 27 -8.34 -11.58 7.33
C GLU A 27 -6.85 -11.27 7.14
N ILE A 28 -5.95 -12.14 7.62
CA ILE A 28 -4.50 -12.01 7.39
C ILE A 28 -4.18 -11.94 5.88
N VAL A 29 -4.81 -12.77 5.06
CA VAL A 29 -4.56 -12.79 3.60
C VAL A 29 -4.98 -11.46 2.98
N ILE A 30 -6.17 -10.96 3.34
CA ILE A 30 -6.69 -9.68 2.85
C ILE A 30 -5.78 -8.54 3.30
N PHE A 31 -5.36 -8.55 4.56
CA PHE A 31 -4.45 -7.56 5.13
C PHE A 31 -3.12 -7.52 4.38
N VAL A 32 -2.48 -8.68 4.15
CA VAL A 32 -1.22 -8.76 3.42
C VAL A 32 -1.37 -8.24 1.98
N CYS A 33 -2.45 -8.60 1.28
CA CYS A 33 -2.72 -8.09 -0.07
C CYS A 33 -2.85 -6.56 -0.09
N ILE A 34 -3.63 -6.00 0.83
CA ILE A 34 -3.83 -4.54 0.93
C ILE A 34 -2.52 -3.83 1.28
N THR A 35 -1.75 -4.36 2.23
CA THR A 35 -0.46 -3.80 2.65
C THR A 35 0.54 -3.78 1.49
N ILE A 36 0.59 -4.81 0.65
CA ILE A 36 1.42 -4.83 -0.55
C ILE A 36 0.99 -3.75 -1.54
N ILE A 37 -0.32 -3.58 -1.78
CA ILE A 37 -0.86 -2.54 -2.65
C ILE A 37 -0.47 -1.15 -2.14
N ILE A 38 -0.65 -0.89 -0.84
CA ILE A 38 -0.29 0.39 -0.21
C ILE A 38 1.22 0.63 -0.33
N TRP A 39 2.06 -0.38 -0.13
CA TRP A 39 3.51 -0.24 -0.27
C TRP A 39 3.92 0.11 -1.71
N ILE A 40 3.29 -0.51 -2.71
CA ILE A 40 3.51 -0.19 -4.12
C ILE A 40 3.08 1.24 -4.44
N ILE A 41 1.87 1.65 -4.01
CA ILE A 41 1.37 3.01 -4.21
C ILE A 41 2.28 4.03 -3.52
N GLY A 42 2.68 3.76 -2.27
CA GLY A 42 3.59 4.61 -1.51
C GLY A 42 4.94 4.76 -2.20
N ARG A 43 5.49 3.67 -2.77
CA ARG A 43 6.70 3.75 -3.61
C ARG A 43 6.47 4.64 -4.82
N VAL A 44 5.39 4.39 -5.56
CA VAL A 44 5.06 5.14 -6.76
C VAL A 44 4.88 6.63 -6.47
N TYR A 45 4.31 6.99 -5.32
CA TYR A 45 4.06 8.37 -4.92
C TYR A 45 5.32 9.09 -4.41
N ILE A 46 6.15 8.42 -3.61
CA ILE A 46 7.33 9.03 -2.97
C ILE A 46 8.56 9.04 -3.89
N SER A 47 8.65 8.09 -4.83
CA SER A 47 9.83 7.96 -5.71
C SER A 47 9.98 9.07 -6.73
N ASP A 48 8.89 9.75 -7.12
CA ASP A 48 8.94 10.84 -8.09
C ASP A 48 8.03 12.00 -7.66
N PRO A 49 8.59 13.09 -7.11
CA PRO A 49 7.82 14.23 -6.63
C PRO A 49 7.16 15.05 -7.74
N PHE A 50 7.53 14.83 -9.01
CA PHE A 50 6.95 15.51 -10.18
C PHE A 50 6.02 14.61 -10.99
N ARG A 51 5.74 13.39 -10.49
CA ARG A 51 4.85 12.46 -11.16
C ARG A 51 3.43 13.04 -11.26
N PRO A 52 2.74 12.88 -12.41
CA PRO A 52 1.35 13.27 -12.52
C PRO A 52 0.52 12.59 -11.42
N SER A 53 -0.43 13.36 -10.86
CA SER A 53 -1.29 12.89 -9.77
C SER A 53 -1.97 11.57 -10.15
N ILE A 54 -2.34 10.76 -9.14
CA ILE A 54 -3.11 9.53 -9.39
C ILE A 54 -4.38 9.85 -10.18
N VAL A 55 -5.00 11.00 -9.91
CA VAL A 55 -6.15 11.52 -10.66
C VAL A 55 -5.79 11.74 -12.13
N ASN A 56 -4.66 12.39 -12.43
CA ASN A 56 -4.21 12.58 -13.81
C ASN A 56 -3.92 11.25 -14.50
N MET A 57 -3.36 10.26 -13.80
CA MET A 57 -3.13 8.93 -14.36
C MET A 57 -4.43 8.19 -14.69
N ILE A 58 -5.41 8.24 -13.80
CA ILE A 58 -6.72 7.63 -14.02
C ILE A 58 -7.44 8.35 -15.16
N MET A 59 -7.50 9.68 -15.14
CA MET A 59 -8.10 10.49 -16.21
C MET A 59 -7.45 10.21 -17.57
N SER A 60 -6.12 10.13 -17.62
CA SER A 60 -5.37 9.79 -18.85
C SER A 60 -5.69 8.38 -19.34
N ALA A 61 -5.86 7.41 -18.44
CA ALA A 61 -6.29 6.06 -18.80
C ALA A 61 -7.72 6.02 -19.38
N PHE A 62 -8.58 6.95 -18.96
CA PHE A 62 -9.91 7.17 -19.54
C PHE A 62 -9.91 8.12 -20.76
N GLY A 63 -8.74 8.56 -21.24
CA GLY A 63 -8.60 9.45 -22.40
C GLY A 63 -8.92 10.92 -22.13
N ILE A 64 -9.05 11.31 -20.86
CA ILE A 64 -9.30 12.69 -20.43
C ILE A 64 -7.94 13.32 -20.11
N GLN A 65 -7.47 14.22 -20.97
CA GLN A 65 -6.20 14.96 -20.79
C GLN A 65 -6.50 16.41 -20.36
N PHE A 66 -5.81 16.89 -19.33
CA PHE A 66 -5.80 18.29 -18.88
C PHE A 66 -4.45 18.93 -19.16
#